data_AF-A0A258GLD5-F1
#
_entry.id   AF-A0A258GLD5-F1
#
_cell.length_a   1.000
_cell.length_b   1.000
_cell.length_c   1.000
_cell.angle_alpha   90.00
_cell.angle_beta   90.00
_cell.angle_gamma   90.00
#
_symmetry.space_group_name_H-M   'P 1'
#
loop_
_entity.id
_entity.type
_entity.pdbx_description
1 polymer ?
#
loop_
_entity_poly.entity_id
_entity_poly.type
_entity_poly.pdbx_seq_one_letter_code
_entity_poly.pdbx_strand_id
1 'polypeptide(L)'
;MAKRPTKREVDKRKTTKALRKLRRVADRASEEGGPGLTTWEKDFVEGVSTRLETYGSAFRDPSKGRLEDALSSRQTHIVRVIDKKSRSASKKPSGGTPDNKPPGSALARGKPMRASAKPKWTPRVRDIHEDVPAQEPTAPTRKDAALKVIPGGRSR
;
A
#
# COMPACT_ATOMS: atom_id res chain seq x y z
N MET A 1 -37.03 -12.93 13.29
CA MET A 1 -35.64 -12.44 13.48
C MET A 1 -34.70 -13.65 13.45
N ALA A 2 -33.92 -13.84 12.37
CA ALA A 2 -33.00 -14.96 12.28
C ALA A 2 -31.88 -14.82 13.34
N LYS A 3 -31.65 -15.87 14.14
CA LYS A 3 -30.55 -15.95 15.10
C LYS A 3 -29.23 -15.78 14.33
N ARG A 4 -28.58 -14.62 14.49
CA ARG A 4 -27.22 -14.40 13.98
C ARG A 4 -26.35 -15.55 14.51
N PRO A 5 -25.69 -16.36 13.67
CA PRO A 5 -24.86 -17.45 14.15
C PRO A 5 -23.79 -16.85 15.08
N THR A 6 -23.86 -17.24 16.35
CA THR A 6 -23.20 -16.54 17.46
C THR A 6 -21.73 -16.91 17.62
N LYS A 7 -21.20 -17.83 16.81
CA LYS A 7 -19.80 -18.25 16.85
C LYS A 7 -19.35 -18.57 15.44
N ARG A 8 -18.32 -17.89 14.96
CA ARG A 8 -17.66 -18.24 13.71
C ARG A 8 -16.75 -19.43 14.00
N GLU A 9 -16.93 -20.53 13.28
CA GLU A 9 -16.01 -21.65 13.36
C GLU A 9 -14.78 -21.32 12.53
N VAL A 10 -13.62 -21.27 13.18
CA VAL A 10 -12.33 -21.08 12.52
C VAL A 10 -11.51 -22.33 12.73
N ASP A 11 -10.88 -22.81 11.66
CA ASP A 11 -10.02 -23.99 11.71
C ASP A 11 -8.96 -23.88 12.80
N LYS A 12 -8.87 -24.90 13.67
CA LYS A 12 -7.84 -25.03 14.71
C LYS A 12 -6.41 -24.88 14.16
N ARG A 13 -6.19 -25.27 12.90
CA ARG A 13 -4.90 -25.09 12.20
C ARG A 13 -4.55 -23.63 11.96
N LYS A 14 -5.54 -22.78 11.72
CA LYS A 14 -5.34 -21.34 11.48
C LYS A 14 -5.15 -20.59 12.80
N THR A 15 -5.85 -21.01 13.86
CA THR A 15 -5.68 -20.46 15.22
C THR A 15 -4.29 -20.74 15.77
N THR A 16 -3.83 -21.99 15.70
CA THR A 16 -2.47 -22.40 16.10
C THR A 16 -1.39 -21.69 15.30
N LYS A 17 -1.58 -21.50 13.98
CA LYS A 17 -0.68 -20.69 13.15
C LYS A 17 -0.62 -19.23 13.60
N ALA A 18 -1.74 -18.64 13.98
CA ALA A 18 -1.80 -17.27 14.50
C ALA A 18 -1.08 -17.14 15.85
N LEU A 19 -1.34 -18.06 16.79
CA LEU A 19 -0.65 -18.13 18.08
C LEU A 19 0.86 -18.27 17.90
N ARG A 20 1.30 -19.17 17.01
CA ARG A 20 2.73 -19.35 16.70
C ARG A 20 3.36 -18.09 16.13
N LYS A 21 2.64 -17.32 15.31
CA LYS A 21 3.13 -16.04 14.79
C LYS A 21 3.27 -15.00 15.90
N LEU A 22 2.29 -14.89 16.80
CA LEU A 22 2.34 -13.95 17.91
C LEU A 22 3.52 -14.24 18.84
N ARG A 23 3.71 -15.52 19.22
CA ARG A 23 4.87 -15.96 20.02
C ARG A 23 6.19 -15.60 19.35
N ARG A 24 6.36 -16.00 18.08
CA ARG A 24 7.57 -15.68 17.31
C ARG A 24 7.88 -14.18 17.24
N VAL A 25 6.85 -13.35 17.13
CA VAL A 25 7.03 -11.89 17.09
C VAL A 25 7.38 -11.33 18.46
N ALA A 26 6.77 -11.86 19.52
CA ALA A 26 7.09 -11.51 20.90
C ALA A 26 8.51 -11.92 21.28
N ASP A 27 8.93 -13.13 20.93
CA ASP A 27 10.27 -13.67 21.19
C ASP A 27 11.32 -12.78 20.52
N ARG A 28 11.17 -12.50 19.21
CA ARG A 28 12.09 -11.63 18.46
C ARG A 28 12.18 -10.20 18.96
N ALA A 29 11.09 -9.68 19.49
CA ALA A 29 11.09 -8.33 20.03
C ALA A 29 11.68 -8.30 21.45
N SER A 30 11.77 -9.45 22.12
CA SER A 30 12.40 -9.64 23.44
C SER A 30 13.87 -10.10 23.37
N GLU A 31 14.33 -10.61 22.22
CA GLU A 31 15.74 -10.99 21.99
C GLU A 31 16.70 -9.82 22.33
N GLU A 32 17.84 -10.14 22.95
CA GLU A 32 18.84 -9.18 23.42
C GLU A 32 19.33 -8.28 22.26
N GLY A 33 19.05 -6.97 22.35
CA GLY A 33 19.35 -5.98 21.31
C GLY A 33 18.17 -5.62 20.40
N GLY A 34 16.99 -6.19 20.63
CA GLY A 34 15.73 -5.75 20.00
C GLY A 34 15.23 -4.42 20.57
N PRO A 35 14.32 -3.71 19.86
CA PRO A 35 13.78 -2.43 20.32
C PRO A 35 12.73 -2.59 21.43
N GLY A 36 12.49 -3.82 21.91
CA GLY A 36 11.39 -4.17 22.81
C GLY A 36 10.02 -4.04 22.15
N LEU A 37 9.01 -4.68 22.76
CA LEU A 37 7.61 -4.28 22.54
C LEU A 37 7.31 -3.06 23.39
N THR A 38 6.61 -2.08 22.81
CA THR A 38 5.96 -1.01 23.58
C THR A 38 4.87 -1.58 24.49
N THR A 39 4.47 -0.85 25.54
CA THR A 39 3.39 -1.27 26.45
C THR A 39 2.13 -1.67 25.67
N TRP A 40 1.68 -0.83 24.74
CA TRP A 40 0.54 -1.14 23.89
C TRP A 40 0.76 -2.37 22.98
N GLU A 41 1.96 -2.58 22.45
CA GLU A 41 2.26 -3.77 21.64
C GLU A 41 2.24 -5.05 22.49
N LYS A 42 2.64 -4.99 23.76
CA LYS A 42 2.53 -6.11 24.72
C LYS A 42 1.06 -6.45 24.97
N ASP A 43 0.26 -5.44 25.34
CA ASP A 43 -1.18 -5.58 25.59
C ASP A 43 -1.91 -6.12 24.35
N PHE A 44 -1.48 -5.69 23.15
CA PHE A 44 -2.02 -6.19 21.90
C PHE A 44 -1.74 -7.69 21.71
N VAL A 45 -0.48 -8.12 21.91
CA VAL A 45 -0.11 -9.53 21.73
C VAL A 45 -0.87 -10.40 22.72
N GLU A 46 -0.89 -10.01 23.99
CA GLU A 46 -1.57 -10.74 25.07
C GLU A 46 -3.10 -10.81 24.83
N GLY A 47 -3.75 -9.67 24.59
CA GLY A 47 -5.19 -9.61 24.38
C GLY A 47 -5.65 -10.34 23.11
N VAL A 48 -4.81 -10.42 22.08
CA VAL A 48 -5.09 -11.23 20.88
C VAL A 48 -4.86 -12.71 21.16
N SER A 49 -3.81 -13.10 21.90
CA SER A 49 -3.59 -14.51 22.26
C SER A 49 -4.73 -15.07 23.12
N THR A 50 -5.15 -14.36 24.16
CA THR A 50 -6.27 -14.80 25.03
C THR A 50 -7.53 -15.02 24.20
N ARG A 51 -7.84 -14.12 23.27
CA ARG A 51 -9.03 -14.24 22.42
C ARG A 51 -8.95 -15.43 21.46
N LEU A 52 -7.76 -15.70 20.91
CA LEU A 52 -7.53 -16.88 20.07
C LEU A 52 -7.68 -18.19 20.86
N GLU A 53 -7.27 -18.21 22.13
CA GLU A 53 -7.41 -19.37 23.01
C GLU A 53 -8.86 -19.60 23.44
N THR A 54 -9.59 -18.54 23.82
CA THR A 54 -10.99 -18.65 24.26
C THR A 54 -11.96 -18.96 23.10
N TYR A 55 -11.79 -18.29 21.96
CA TYR A 55 -12.80 -18.29 20.90
C TYR A 55 -12.34 -18.93 19.59
N GLY A 56 -11.04 -19.20 19.43
CA GLY A 56 -10.47 -19.62 18.15
C GLY A 56 -10.38 -18.49 17.11
N SER A 57 -10.90 -17.30 17.37
CA SER A 57 -10.80 -16.16 16.47
C SER A 57 -10.59 -14.88 17.26
N ALA A 58 -9.64 -14.05 16.85
CA ALA A 58 -9.37 -12.76 17.46
C ALA A 58 -10.39 -11.67 17.06
N PHE A 59 -11.36 -11.99 16.20
CA PHE A 59 -12.41 -11.08 15.78
C PHE A 59 -13.71 -11.81 15.44
N ARG A 60 -14.84 -11.13 15.63
CA ARG A 60 -16.18 -11.69 15.38
C ARG A 60 -16.79 -11.22 14.05
N ASP A 61 -16.40 -10.04 13.60
CA ASP A 61 -17.04 -9.34 12.48
C ASP A 61 -16.45 -9.78 11.12
N PRO A 62 -17.25 -10.38 10.23
CA PRO A 62 -16.80 -10.78 8.89
C PRO A 62 -16.28 -9.64 8.02
N SER A 63 -16.68 -8.39 8.27
CA SER A 63 -16.19 -7.25 7.48
C SER A 63 -14.72 -6.90 7.77
N LYS A 64 -14.17 -7.39 8.90
CA LYS A 64 -12.81 -7.05 9.37
C LYS A 64 -11.73 -7.98 8.82
N GLY A 65 -12.10 -8.99 8.05
CA GLY A 65 -11.16 -9.95 7.46
C GLY A 65 -11.86 -11.17 6.90
N ARG A 66 -11.07 -12.13 6.43
CA ARG A 66 -11.63 -13.36 5.85
C ARG A 66 -12.36 -14.17 6.92
N LEU A 67 -13.50 -14.74 6.56
CA LEU A 67 -14.28 -15.68 7.40
C LEU A 67 -13.45 -16.89 7.87
N GLU A 68 -12.38 -17.19 7.15
CA GLU A 68 -11.51 -18.31 7.41
C GLU A 68 -10.36 -17.98 8.36
N ASP A 69 -9.89 -16.73 8.41
CA ASP A 69 -8.63 -16.38 9.06
C ASP A 69 -8.83 -16.08 10.55
N ALA A 70 -7.96 -16.57 11.43
CA ALA A 70 -8.10 -16.34 12.87
C ALA A 70 -7.79 -14.89 13.31
N LEU A 71 -7.11 -14.11 12.47
CA LEU A 71 -6.76 -12.70 12.73
C LEU A 71 -7.47 -11.79 11.72
N SER A 72 -7.86 -10.60 12.17
CA SER A 72 -8.39 -9.58 11.27
C SER A 72 -7.29 -9.05 10.34
N SER A 73 -7.69 -8.37 9.27
CA SER A 73 -6.74 -7.74 8.34
C SER A 73 -5.82 -6.74 9.07
N ARG A 74 -6.40 -5.91 9.95
CA ARG A 74 -5.65 -4.93 10.75
C ARG A 74 -4.74 -5.59 11.80
N GLN A 75 -5.21 -6.63 12.50
CA GLN A 75 -4.36 -7.39 13.43
C GLN A 75 -3.17 -8.01 12.70
N THR A 76 -3.40 -8.57 11.50
CA THR A 76 -2.33 -9.10 10.66
C THR A 76 -1.32 -8.02 10.27
N HIS A 77 -1.80 -6.82 9.96
CA HIS A 77 -0.92 -5.67 9.68
C HIS A 77 -0.08 -5.28 10.91
N ILE A 78 -0.68 -5.19 12.09
CA ILE A 78 0.03 -4.86 13.33
C ILE A 78 1.13 -5.89 13.62
N VAL A 79 0.82 -7.19 13.53
CA VAL A 79 1.81 -8.27 13.71
C VAL A 79 2.99 -8.11 12.74
N ARG A 80 2.74 -7.71 11.49
CA ARG A 80 3.81 -7.45 10.50
C ARG A 80 4.65 -6.22 10.86
N VAL A 81 4.02 -5.16 11.37
CA VAL A 81 4.74 -3.95 11.81
C VAL A 81 5.67 -4.30 12.97
N ILE A 82 5.18 -5.03 13.97
CA ILE A 82 6.00 -5.47 15.11
C ILE A 82 7.14 -6.39 14.62
N ASP A 83 6.87 -7.35 13.73
CA ASP A 83 7.90 -8.23 13.16
C ASP A 83 8.91 -7.50 12.27
N LYS A 84 8.53 -6.37 11.65
CA LYS A 84 9.45 -5.51 10.90
C LYS A 84 10.33 -4.71 11.86
N LYS A 85 9.72 -4.15 12.91
CA LYS A 85 10.39 -3.38 13.96
C LYS A 85 11.44 -4.21 14.68
N SER A 86 11.12 -5.45 15.06
CA SER A 86 12.08 -6.37 15.69
C SER A 86 13.26 -6.72 14.77
N ARG A 87 13.01 -6.86 13.46
CA ARG A 87 14.08 -7.14 12.45
C ARG A 87 14.91 -5.91 12.08
N SER A 88 14.35 -4.71 12.12
CA SER A 88 15.08 -3.49 11.75
C SER A 88 16.03 -3.03 12.85
N ALA A 89 15.80 -3.39 14.12
CA ALA A 89 16.75 -3.11 15.19
C ALA A 89 18.07 -3.88 15.03
N SER A 90 18.02 -5.11 14.49
CA SER A 90 19.19 -5.95 14.25
C SER A 90 19.92 -5.66 12.93
N LYS A 91 19.32 -4.88 12.03
CA LYS A 91 19.92 -4.51 10.74
C LYS A 91 20.29 -3.03 10.75
N LYS A 92 21.59 -2.73 10.92
CA LYS A 92 22.13 -1.38 10.65
C LYS A 92 21.59 -0.90 9.29
N PRO A 93 21.18 0.38 9.15
CA PRO A 93 20.69 0.90 7.88
C PRO A 93 21.86 0.94 6.87
N SER A 94 22.08 -0.13 6.13
CA SER A 94 22.90 -0.06 4.91
C SER A 94 22.10 0.77 3.92
N GLY A 95 22.59 1.98 3.63
CA GLY A 95 21.94 3.02 2.82
C GLY A 95 21.65 2.61 1.38
N GLY A 96 20.62 1.81 1.19
CA GLY A 96 19.98 1.53 -0.08
C GLY A 96 18.50 1.87 0.04
N THR A 97 18.03 2.75 -0.83
CA THR A 97 16.63 3.12 -1.06
C THR A 97 15.68 1.93 -0.81
N PRO A 98 14.56 2.11 -0.08
CA PRO A 98 13.58 1.04 0.04
C PRO A 98 12.94 0.80 -1.32
N ASP A 99 13.41 -0.23 -2.03
CA ASP A 99 12.73 -0.77 -3.19
C ASP A 99 11.32 -1.17 -2.74
N ASN A 100 10.34 -0.35 -3.11
CA ASN A 100 8.91 -0.68 -3.09
C ASN A 100 8.64 -1.78 -4.13
N LYS A 101 9.26 -2.95 -3.95
CA LYS A 101 9.03 -4.12 -4.80
C LYS A 101 7.77 -4.81 -4.27
N PRO A 102 6.70 -4.93 -5.07
CA PRO A 102 5.47 -5.56 -4.64
C PRO A 102 5.73 -7.03 -4.25
N PRO A 103 5.04 -7.56 -3.21
CA PRO A 103 5.18 -8.93 -2.77
C PRO A 103 4.51 -9.88 -3.79
N GLY A 104 5.21 -10.12 -4.89
CA GLY A 104 4.80 -11.02 -5.97
C GLY A 104 5.96 -11.51 -6.86
N SER A 105 7.15 -10.90 -6.76
CA SER A 105 8.32 -11.30 -7.55
C SER A 105 9.12 -12.44 -6.89
N ALA A 106 8.46 -13.52 -6.50
CA ALA A 106 9.11 -14.77 -6.10
C ALA A 106 9.38 -15.73 -7.29
N LEU A 107 9.20 -15.26 -8.53
CA LEU A 107 9.58 -16.00 -9.75
C LEU A 107 10.96 -15.61 -10.31
N ALA A 108 11.72 -14.74 -9.64
CA ALA A 108 13.05 -14.32 -10.10
C ALA A 108 14.19 -15.23 -9.59
N ARG A 109 14.02 -16.55 -9.69
CA ARG A 109 15.13 -17.53 -9.61
C ARG A 109 15.18 -18.47 -10.81
N GLY A 110 14.60 -18.06 -11.94
CA GLY A 110 14.98 -18.60 -13.25
C GLY A 110 16.15 -17.79 -13.81
N LYS A 111 17.19 -18.46 -14.32
CA LYS A 111 18.27 -17.82 -15.10
C LYS A 111 17.65 -16.95 -16.21
N PRO A 112 18.16 -15.75 -16.52
CA PRO A 112 17.59 -14.96 -17.60
C PRO A 112 17.93 -15.67 -18.90
N MET A 113 16.94 -16.31 -19.53
CA MET A 113 17.05 -16.65 -20.94
C MET A 113 17.28 -15.34 -21.68
N ARG A 114 18.36 -15.28 -22.49
CA ARG A 114 18.76 -14.11 -23.27
C ARG A 114 17.54 -13.50 -23.97
N ALA A 115 17.05 -12.38 -23.45
CA ALA A 115 16.00 -11.62 -24.10
C ALA A 115 16.63 -10.93 -25.31
N SER A 116 16.21 -11.32 -26.50
CA SER A 116 16.41 -10.54 -27.73
C SER A 116 16.02 -9.08 -27.44
N ALA A 117 16.88 -8.15 -27.83
CA ALA A 117 16.78 -6.73 -27.50
C ALA A 117 15.39 -6.20 -27.87
N LYS A 118 14.59 -5.82 -26.87
CA LYS A 118 13.31 -5.14 -27.12
C LYS A 118 13.60 -3.81 -27.82
N PRO A 119 12.87 -3.45 -28.89
CA PRO A 119 13.03 -2.13 -29.52
C PRO A 119 12.76 -1.05 -28.47
N LYS A 120 13.61 -0.02 -28.47
CA LYS A 120 13.52 1.11 -27.55
C LYS A 120 12.14 1.76 -27.73
N TRP A 121 11.39 1.90 -26.64
CA TRP A 121 10.09 2.58 -26.64
C TRP A 121 10.27 3.98 -27.22
N THR A 122 9.63 4.28 -28.33
CA THR A 122 9.45 5.65 -28.83
C THR A 122 7.99 6.06 -28.57
N PRO A 123 7.74 7.22 -27.94
CA PRO A 123 6.39 7.72 -27.76
C PRO A 123 5.76 7.98 -29.13
N ARG A 124 4.55 7.47 -29.36
CA ARG A 124 3.77 7.69 -30.60
C ARG A 124 3.11 9.07 -30.61
N VAL A 125 3.86 10.11 -30.28
CA VAL A 125 3.38 11.49 -30.30
C VAL A 125 3.95 12.13 -31.57
N ARG A 126 3.09 12.69 -32.41
CA ARG A 126 3.52 13.58 -33.50
C ARG A 126 4.06 14.85 -32.85
N ASP A 127 5.30 15.21 -33.18
CA ASP A 127 5.92 16.41 -32.63
C ASP A 127 5.18 17.62 -33.18
N ILE A 128 4.62 18.43 -32.28
CA ILE A 128 3.77 19.60 -32.63
C ILE A 128 4.59 20.65 -33.41
N HIS A 129 5.91 20.55 -33.39
CA HIS A 129 6.85 21.40 -34.11
C HIS A 129 7.05 21.01 -35.59
N GLU A 130 6.62 19.83 -36.03
CA GLU A 130 6.75 19.41 -37.45
C GLU A 130 5.65 20.00 -38.34
N ASP A 131 4.48 20.34 -37.78
CA ASP A 131 3.32 20.83 -38.54
C ASP A 131 3.21 22.38 -38.59
N VAL A 132 4.19 23.12 -38.04
CA VAL A 132 4.18 24.59 -38.09
C VAL A 132 4.96 25.06 -39.32
N PRO A 133 4.32 25.54 -40.40
CA PRO A 133 5.04 26.13 -41.52
C PRO A 133 5.81 27.34 -41.03
N ALA A 134 7.10 27.43 -41.40
CA ALA A 134 7.94 28.58 -41.11
C ALA A 134 7.33 29.84 -41.73
N GLN A 135 6.54 30.56 -40.93
CA GLN A 135 6.03 31.87 -41.30
C GLN A 135 7.18 32.87 -41.22
N GLU A 136 7.61 33.36 -42.38
CA GLU A 136 8.44 34.55 -42.48
C GLU A 136 7.73 35.74 -41.80
N PRO A 137 8.45 36.60 -41.06
CA PRO A 137 7.86 37.67 -40.28
C PRO A 137 7.37 38.79 -41.21
N THR A 138 6.08 38.79 -41.54
CA THR A 138 5.43 39.97 -42.12
C THR A 138 4.91 40.87 -41.00
N ALA A 139 5.32 42.14 -41.07
CA ALA A 139 5.18 43.14 -40.01
C ALA A 139 3.74 43.34 -39.49
N PRO A 140 3.55 43.70 -38.20
CA PRO A 140 2.23 43.85 -37.62
C PRO A 140 1.60 45.18 -38.04
N THR A 141 0.63 45.17 -38.97
CA THR A 141 -0.29 46.30 -39.12
C THR A 141 -1.35 46.21 -38.03
N ARG A 142 -1.18 46.99 -36.96
CA ARG A 142 -2.22 47.17 -35.94
C ARG A 142 -3.38 47.93 -36.58
N LYS A 143 -4.51 47.25 -36.76
CA LYS A 143 -5.79 47.91 -37.08
C LYS A 143 -6.46 48.23 -35.76
N ASP A 144 -6.43 49.49 -35.36
CA ASP A 144 -7.13 49.95 -34.16
C ASP A 144 -8.63 49.69 -34.30
N ALA A 145 -9.19 48.91 -33.39
CA ALA A 145 -10.60 48.59 -33.38
C ALA A 145 -11.40 49.83 -32.94
N ALA A 146 -12.09 50.47 -33.89
CA ALA A 146 -13.01 51.56 -33.60
C ALA A 146 -14.19 51.05 -32.75
N LEU A 147 -14.27 51.52 -31.51
CA LEU A 147 -15.40 51.30 -30.60
C LEU A 147 -16.67 51.90 -31.22
N LYS A 148 -17.61 51.05 -31.64
CA LYS A 148 -18.95 51.49 -32.06
C LYS A 148 -19.80 51.71 -30.81
N VAL A 149 -20.12 52.96 -30.52
CA VAL A 149 -21.07 53.36 -29.47
C VAL A 149 -22.47 52.88 -29.85
N ILE A 150 -23.07 52.04 -29.02
CA ILE A 150 -24.46 51.56 -29.18
C ILE A 150 -25.41 52.64 -28.65
N PRO A 151 -26.26 53.27 -29.47
CA PRO A 151 -27.22 54.25 -28.99
C PRO A 151 -28.40 53.53 -28.31
N GLY A 152 -28.61 53.76 -27.01
CA GLY A 152 -29.84 53.32 -26.34
C GLY A 152 -29.73 52.76 -24.91
N GLY A 153 -28.56 52.78 -24.27
CA GLY A 153 -28.42 52.40 -22.87
C GLY A 153 -28.85 53.52 -21.92
N ARG A 154 -30.11 53.50 -21.47
CA ARG A 154 -30.61 54.37 -20.39
C ARG A 154 -29.80 54.15 -19.10
N SER A 155 -29.03 55.14 -18.69
CA SER A 155 -28.68 55.39 -17.29
C SER A 155 -29.43 56.64 -16.82
N ARG A 156 -29.94 56.60 -15.59
CA ARG A 156 -30.70 57.68 -14.95
C ARG A 156 -29.98 59.02 -14.94
#